data_AF-A0A7J9ILH8-F1
#
_entry.id   AF-A0A7J9ILH8-F1
#
_cell.length_a   1.000
_cell.length_b   1.000
_cell.length_c   1.000
_cell.angle_alpha   90.00
_cell.angle_beta   90.00
_cell.angle_gamma   90.00
#
_symmetry.space_group_name_H-M   'P 1'
#
loop_
_entity.id
_entity.type
_entity.pdbx_description
1 polymer ?
#
loop_
_entity_poly.entity_id
_entity_poly.type
_entity_poly.pdbx_seq_one_letter_code
_entity_poly.pdbx_strand_id
1 'polypeptide(L)'
;DWLSHGGNLLNRRFAETETKISPETVSQLRLKWKFEAGRDITATPSVFEGRVYFPSWDGYLYAVKQSDGSLIWKQNLQQLTGINSTRVISNVNVTASRTTPTIADDLLIFGISGPAFVVAVKQSNGELVWSTQLDDHPAAVITMSGTYYDGLVLFYFLL
;
A
#
# COMPACT_ATOMS: atom_id res chain seq x y z
N ASP A 1 7.88 12.71 4.66
CA ASP A 1 7.10 11.46 4.63
C ASP A 1 5.75 11.65 3.99
N TRP A 2 5.08 10.54 3.62
CA TRP A 2 3.77 10.45 3.02
C TRP A 2 3.09 9.19 3.56
N LEU A 3 2.35 9.32 4.65
CA LEU A 3 2.00 8.18 5.53
C LEU A 3 0.80 7.35 5.05
N SER A 4 -0.02 7.90 4.16
CA SER A 4 -1.26 7.27 3.69
C SER A 4 -1.66 7.82 2.32
N HIS A 5 -2.82 7.41 1.79
CA HIS A 5 -3.30 7.81 0.46
C HIS A 5 -3.33 9.33 0.23
N GLY A 6 -3.56 10.10 1.29
CA GLY A 6 -3.69 11.56 1.25
C GLY A 6 -2.43 12.33 1.65
N GLY A 7 -1.35 11.62 1.97
CA GLY A 7 -0.12 12.14 2.57
C GLY A 7 -0.18 12.20 4.09
N ASN A 8 -1.29 12.69 4.65
CA ASN A 8 -1.58 12.76 6.07
C ASN A 8 -3.10 12.74 6.33
N LEU A 9 -3.49 12.91 7.59
CA LEU A 9 -4.91 12.90 8.02
C LEU A 9 -5.76 14.01 7.41
N LEU A 10 -5.15 15.12 6.97
CA LEU A 10 -5.89 16.21 6.31
C LEU A 10 -6.25 15.86 4.86
N ASN A 11 -5.67 14.80 4.30
CA ASN A 11 -5.94 14.28 2.96
C ASN A 11 -5.88 15.35 1.85
N ARG A 12 -4.94 16.30 1.97
CA ARG A 12 -4.81 17.42 1.03
C ARG A 12 -4.01 17.07 -0.21
N ARG A 13 -3.32 15.92 -0.20
CA ARG A 13 -2.35 15.51 -1.22
C ARG A 13 -1.33 16.63 -1.52
N PHE A 14 -0.91 17.33 -0.47
CA PHE A 14 0.00 18.47 -0.55
C PHE A 14 1.27 18.17 0.26
N ALA A 15 2.43 18.24 -0.41
CA ALA A 15 3.73 18.01 0.21
C ALA A 15 4.27 19.30 0.84
N GLU A 16 3.81 19.62 2.05
CA GLU A 16 4.08 20.90 2.74
C GLU A 16 5.57 21.26 2.88
N THR A 17 6.43 20.26 3.04
CA THR A 17 7.87 20.47 3.27
C THR A 17 8.70 20.49 1.99
N GLU A 18 8.11 20.20 0.82
CA GLU A 18 8.86 20.15 -0.43
C GLU A 18 8.85 21.50 -1.15
N THR A 19 10.04 22.01 -1.46
CA THR A 19 10.24 23.36 -2.01
C THR A 19 11.25 23.41 -3.15
N LYS A 20 11.86 22.29 -3.56
CA LYS A 20 12.90 22.26 -4.60
C LYS A 20 12.29 22.27 -6.01
N ILE A 21 11.15 21.60 -6.17
CA ILE A 21 10.40 21.57 -7.44
C ILE A 21 9.44 22.77 -7.48
N SER A 22 9.57 23.59 -8.52
CA SER A 22 8.82 24.84 -8.73
C SER A 22 8.57 25.05 -10.24
N PRO A 23 7.70 25.98 -10.65
CA PRO A 23 7.55 26.33 -12.06
C PRO A 23 8.87 26.67 -12.77
N GLU A 24 9.84 27.23 -12.05
CA GLU A 24 11.16 27.61 -12.56
C GLU A 24 12.10 26.41 -12.72
N THR A 25 11.98 25.40 -11.84
CA THR A 25 12.90 24.24 -11.78
C THR A 25 12.34 22.97 -12.42
N VAL A 26 11.03 22.91 -12.70
CA VAL A 26 10.36 21.70 -13.23
C VAL A 26 10.96 21.22 -14.55
N SER A 27 11.47 22.12 -15.38
CA SER A 27 12.13 21.81 -16.65
C SER A 27 13.44 21.02 -16.51
N GLN A 28 14.03 21.02 -15.30
CA GLN A 28 15.28 20.32 -15.00
C GLN A 28 15.06 18.91 -14.42
N LEU A 29 13.79 18.50 -14.27
CA LEU A 29 13.46 17.18 -13.77
C LEU A 29 13.99 16.10 -14.72
N ARG A 30 14.55 15.06 -14.11
CA ARG A 30 15.04 13.87 -14.79
C ARG A 30 14.72 12.65 -13.95
N LEU A 31 14.53 11.52 -14.60
CA LEU A 31 14.32 10.25 -13.92
C LEU A 31 15.50 9.97 -12.97
N LYS A 32 15.21 9.85 -11.68
CA LYS A 32 16.23 9.51 -10.67
C LYS A 32 16.49 8.01 -10.61
N TRP A 33 15.43 7.22 -10.58
CA TRP A 33 15.45 5.76 -10.57
C TRP A 33 14.13 5.22 -11.09
N LYS A 34 14.12 3.95 -11.50
CA LYS A 34 12.93 3.19 -11.87
C LYS A 34 12.93 1.84 -11.16
N PHE A 35 11.75 1.33 -10.84
CA PHE A 35 11.54 -0.01 -10.30
C PHE A 35 10.52 -0.75 -11.17
N GLU A 36 10.84 -1.98 -11.57
CA GLU A 36 9.95 -2.82 -12.37
C GLU A 36 9.21 -3.79 -11.45
N ALA A 37 7.94 -3.50 -11.18
CA ALA A 37 7.03 -4.44 -10.52
C ALA A 37 6.49 -5.47 -11.52
N GLY A 38 5.92 -6.57 -11.04
CA GLY A 38 5.45 -7.65 -11.91
C GLY A 38 4.17 -7.33 -12.67
N ARG A 39 3.28 -6.49 -12.11
CA ARG A 39 2.04 -6.03 -12.73
C ARG A 39 1.70 -4.60 -12.28
N ASP A 40 0.51 -4.14 -12.67
CA ASP A 40 0.01 -2.80 -12.39
C ASP A 40 0.12 -2.43 -10.90
N ILE A 41 0.37 -1.15 -10.65
CA ILE A 41 0.31 -0.53 -9.32
C ILE A 41 -0.78 0.53 -9.38
N THR A 42 -1.90 0.30 -8.70
CA THR A 42 -3.03 1.25 -8.67
C THR A 42 -3.10 2.06 -7.39
N ALA A 43 -2.32 1.69 -6.37
CA ALA A 43 -2.26 2.39 -5.10
C ALA A 43 -1.41 3.66 -5.22
N THR A 44 -1.73 4.68 -4.42
CA THR A 44 -0.74 5.73 -4.08
C THR A 44 0.32 5.09 -3.17
N PRO A 45 1.62 5.16 -3.46
CA PRO A 45 2.64 4.64 -2.55
C PRO A 45 2.69 5.42 -1.25
N SER A 46 3.08 4.75 -0.16
CA SER A 46 3.39 5.40 1.11
C SER A 46 4.90 5.51 1.29
N VAL A 47 5.36 6.60 1.89
CA VAL A 47 6.78 6.92 2.06
C VAL A 47 7.05 7.26 3.51
N PHE A 48 7.98 6.57 4.14
CA PHE A 48 8.39 6.85 5.51
C PHE A 48 9.82 6.39 5.74
N GLU A 49 10.60 7.19 6.47
CA GLU A 49 11.97 6.87 6.86
C GLU A 49 12.86 6.35 5.70
N GLY A 50 12.75 7.00 4.53
CA GLY A 50 13.57 6.65 3.36
C GLY A 50 13.13 5.39 2.61
N ARG A 51 11.93 4.87 2.89
CA ARG A 51 11.36 3.67 2.26
C ARG A 51 10.07 4.01 1.53
N VAL A 52 9.80 3.32 0.43
CA VAL A 52 8.59 3.45 -0.37
C VAL A 52 7.86 2.11 -0.38
N TYR A 53 6.58 2.13 -0.02
CA TYR A 53 5.73 0.96 0.15
C TYR A 53 4.55 0.98 -0.82
N PHE A 54 4.33 -0.12 -1.53
CA PHE A 54 3.22 -0.23 -2.48
C PHE A 54 2.87 -1.70 -2.78
N PRO A 55 1.58 -2.03 -2.94
CA PRO A 55 1.17 -3.32 -3.48
C PRO A 55 1.14 -3.30 -5.01
N SER A 56 1.24 -4.49 -5.60
CA SER A 56 1.13 -4.73 -7.03
C SER A 56 0.08 -5.82 -7.30
N TRP A 57 -0.56 -5.74 -8.47
CA TRP A 57 -1.53 -6.74 -8.94
C TRP A 57 -0.89 -8.11 -9.26
N ASP A 58 0.43 -8.26 -9.12
CA ASP A 58 1.13 -9.54 -9.12
C ASP A 58 1.00 -10.33 -7.81
N GLY A 59 0.32 -9.74 -6.80
CA GLY A 59 0.07 -10.35 -5.51
C GLY A 59 1.19 -10.13 -4.49
N TYR A 60 2.08 -9.17 -4.73
CA TYR A 60 3.12 -8.79 -3.78
C TYR A 60 2.89 -7.41 -3.15
N LEU A 61 3.30 -7.28 -1.88
CA LEU A 61 3.60 -6.00 -1.25
C LEU A 61 5.10 -5.75 -1.32
N TYR A 62 5.51 -4.56 -1.75
CA TYR A 62 6.90 -4.17 -1.92
C TYR A 62 7.31 -3.10 -0.92
N ALA A 63 8.58 -3.16 -0.51
CA ALA A 63 9.31 -2.05 0.09
C ALA A 63 10.62 -1.84 -0.68
N VAL A 64 10.83 -0.61 -1.14
CA VAL A 64 12.05 -0.20 -1.85
C VAL A 64 12.69 1.01 -1.18
N LYS A 65 14.00 1.22 -1.39
CA LYS A 65 14.68 2.43 -0.90
C LYS A 65 14.25 3.64 -1.72
N GLN A 66 13.92 4.74 -1.05
CA GLN A 66 13.60 6.02 -1.69
C GLN A 66 14.82 6.62 -2.42
N SER A 67 16.03 6.29 -1.98
CA SER A 67 17.28 6.84 -2.53
C SER A 67 17.52 6.40 -3.97
N ASP A 68 17.32 5.12 -4.27
CA ASP A 68 17.78 4.46 -5.49
C ASP A 68 16.78 3.44 -6.08
N GLY A 69 15.65 3.20 -5.43
CA GLY A 69 14.64 2.23 -5.88
C GLY A 69 15.02 0.76 -5.65
N SER A 70 16.14 0.47 -4.97
CA SER A 70 16.55 -0.92 -4.70
C SER A 70 15.55 -1.61 -3.76
N LEU A 71 15.29 -2.89 -4.06
CA LEU A 71 14.40 -3.73 -3.26
C LEU A 71 14.96 -3.90 -1.84
N ILE A 72 14.14 -3.63 -0.83
CA ILE A 72 14.45 -3.95 0.57
C ILE A 72 13.85 -5.32 0.90
N TRP A 73 12.55 -5.46 0.69
CA TRP A 73 11.82 -6.71 0.85
C TRP A 73 10.57 -6.71 -0.04
N LYS A 74 10.06 -7.92 -0.33
CA LYS A 74 8.73 -8.11 -0.90
C LYS A 74 8.05 -9.29 -0.22
N GLN A 75 6.74 -9.24 -0.10
CA GLN A 75 5.94 -10.30 0.52
C GLN A 75 4.86 -10.77 -0.45
N ASN A 76 4.82 -12.08 -0.71
CA ASN A 76 3.73 -12.69 -1.45
C ASN A 76 2.50 -12.74 -0.55
N LEU A 77 1.42 -12.04 -0.90
CA LEU A 77 0.28 -11.87 -0.01
C LEU A 77 -0.47 -13.17 0.24
N GLN A 78 -0.55 -14.06 -0.74
CA GLN A 78 -1.18 -15.37 -0.56
C GLN A 78 -0.37 -16.25 0.40
N GLN A 79 0.95 -16.32 0.24
CA GLN A 79 1.82 -17.08 1.14
C GLN A 79 1.85 -16.49 2.55
N LEU A 80 1.86 -15.15 2.64
CA LEU A 80 1.91 -14.43 3.91
C LEU A 80 0.64 -14.66 4.74
N THR A 81 -0.53 -14.65 4.09
CA THR A 81 -1.83 -14.64 4.78
C THR A 81 -2.57 -15.98 4.75
N GLY A 82 -2.21 -16.89 3.85
CA GLY A 82 -2.98 -18.11 3.56
C GLY A 82 -4.31 -17.86 2.85
N ILE A 83 -4.63 -16.61 2.52
CA ILE A 83 -5.89 -16.24 1.87
C ILE A 83 -5.81 -16.58 0.39
N ASN A 84 -6.79 -17.33 -0.11
CA ASN A 84 -6.96 -17.59 -1.53
C ASN A 84 -7.78 -16.48 -2.20
N SER A 85 -7.48 -16.16 -3.46
CA SER A 85 -8.29 -15.24 -4.25
C SER A 85 -9.72 -15.77 -4.39
N THR A 86 -10.71 -14.94 -4.05
CA THR A 86 -12.13 -15.21 -4.30
C THR A 86 -12.53 -14.99 -5.76
N ARG A 87 -11.60 -14.51 -6.62
CA ARG A 87 -11.82 -14.19 -8.04
C ARG A 87 -12.99 -13.22 -8.28
N VAL A 88 -13.34 -12.41 -7.28
CA VAL A 88 -14.38 -11.37 -7.39
C VAL A 88 -13.98 -10.33 -8.44
N ILE A 89 -12.68 -10.08 -8.57
CA ILE A 89 -12.13 -9.22 -9.62
C ILE A 89 -11.77 -10.10 -10.82
N SER A 90 -12.46 -9.87 -11.94
CA SER A 90 -12.20 -10.59 -13.19
C SER A 90 -10.73 -10.49 -13.60
N ASN A 91 -10.15 -11.60 -14.03
CA ASN A 91 -8.74 -11.70 -14.44
C ASN A 91 -7.69 -11.51 -13.32
N VAL A 92 -8.09 -11.57 -12.05
CA VAL A 92 -7.18 -11.57 -10.89
C VAL A 92 -7.28 -12.89 -10.13
N ASN A 93 -6.34 -13.80 -10.41
CA ASN A 93 -6.27 -15.13 -9.78
C ASN A 93 -5.29 -15.18 -8.59
N VAL A 94 -4.80 -14.03 -8.12
CA VAL A 94 -3.85 -13.91 -7.01
C VAL A 94 -4.48 -13.09 -5.88
N THR A 95 -4.01 -13.31 -4.66
CA THR A 95 -4.35 -12.46 -3.51
C THR A 95 -3.62 -11.14 -3.67
N ALA A 96 -4.37 -10.06 -3.89
CA ALA A 96 -3.80 -8.76 -4.18
C ALA A 96 -4.45 -7.65 -3.34
N SER A 97 -3.64 -6.67 -2.98
CA SER A 97 -4.10 -5.40 -2.45
C SER A 97 -4.07 -4.35 -3.56
N ARG A 98 -5.11 -3.54 -3.62
CA ARG A 98 -5.13 -2.29 -4.39
C ARG A 98 -5.09 -1.04 -3.51
N THR A 99 -5.03 -1.24 -2.19
CA THR A 99 -5.15 -0.19 -1.19
C THR A 99 -3.78 0.42 -0.88
N THR A 100 -3.73 1.72 -0.61
CA THR A 100 -2.51 2.37 -0.12
C THR A 100 -2.20 1.86 1.29
N PRO A 101 -0.99 1.34 1.56
CA PRO A 101 -0.59 0.98 2.91
C PRO A 101 -0.60 2.20 3.83
N THR A 102 -1.30 2.10 4.95
CA THR A 102 -1.29 3.15 5.98
C THR A 102 -0.17 2.86 6.96
N ILE A 103 0.63 3.87 7.26
CA ILE A 103 1.73 3.77 8.22
C ILE A 103 1.20 4.14 9.60
N ALA A 104 1.33 3.22 10.54
CA ALA A 104 0.93 3.37 11.93
C ALA A 104 2.04 2.77 12.81
N ASP A 105 2.83 3.63 13.46
CA ASP A 105 4.00 3.23 14.24
C ASP A 105 4.97 2.34 13.44
N ASP A 106 5.17 1.08 13.83
CA ASP A 106 6.03 0.11 13.14
C ASP A 106 5.27 -0.75 12.09
N LEU A 107 4.01 -0.43 11.81
CA LEU A 107 3.12 -1.23 10.97
C LEU A 107 2.80 -0.56 9.63
N LEU A 108 2.65 -1.41 8.62
CA LEU A 108 1.96 -1.13 7.37
C LEU A 108 0.63 -1.85 7.38
N ILE A 109 -0.46 -1.10 7.26
CA ILE A 109 -1.82 -1.62 7.37
C ILE A 109 -2.55 -1.41 6.04
N PHE A 110 -3.06 -2.47 5.43
CA PHE A 110 -3.66 -2.43 4.10
C PHE A 110 -4.78 -3.47 3.96
N GLY A 111 -5.70 -3.22 3.04
CA GLY A 111 -6.81 -4.13 2.72
C GLY A 111 -6.50 -5.04 1.52
N ILE A 112 -6.98 -6.27 1.58
CA ILE A 112 -7.01 -7.24 0.48
C ILE A 112 -8.27 -7.02 -0.35
N SER A 113 -8.14 -7.07 -1.67
CA SER A 113 -9.21 -6.70 -2.61
C SER A 113 -10.31 -7.76 -2.76
N GLY A 114 -10.32 -8.80 -1.90
CA GLY A 114 -11.22 -9.95 -1.96
C GLY A 114 -10.50 -11.25 -1.57
N PRO A 115 -10.91 -11.96 -0.52
CA PRO A 115 -11.95 -11.60 0.47
C PRO A 115 -11.59 -10.35 1.29
N ALA A 116 -12.57 -9.72 1.94
CA ALA A 116 -12.45 -8.44 2.66
C ALA A 116 -11.61 -8.52 3.95
N PHE A 117 -10.30 -8.72 3.81
CA PHE A 117 -9.35 -8.76 4.92
C PHE A 117 -8.56 -7.47 5.04
N VAL A 118 -8.35 -7.00 6.27
CA VAL A 118 -7.31 -6.03 6.62
C VAL A 118 -6.12 -6.79 7.19
N VAL A 119 -4.93 -6.41 6.75
CA VAL A 119 -3.66 -7.04 7.10
C VAL A 119 -2.72 -5.97 7.64
N ALA A 120 -2.00 -6.30 8.72
CA ALA A 120 -0.87 -5.52 9.20
C ALA A 120 0.42 -6.32 9.14
N VAL A 121 1.46 -5.67 8.65
CA VAL A 121 2.82 -6.22 8.60
C VAL A 121 3.81 -5.23 9.21
N LYS A 122 4.92 -5.72 9.74
CA LYS A 122 6.03 -4.86 10.18
C LYS A 122 6.64 -4.11 9.00
N GLN A 123 6.83 -2.81 9.12
CA GLN A 123 7.43 -1.99 8.07
C GLN A 123 8.90 -2.35 7.76
N SER A 124 9.57 -2.97 8.72
CA SER A 124 11.01 -3.28 8.67
C SER A 124 11.33 -4.46 7.75
N ASN A 125 10.49 -5.51 7.77
CA ASN A 125 10.73 -6.79 7.10
C ASN A 125 9.49 -7.39 6.39
N GLY A 126 8.30 -6.78 6.54
CA GLY A 126 7.06 -7.28 5.96
C GLY A 126 6.48 -8.50 6.68
N GLU A 127 6.96 -8.85 7.87
CA GLU A 127 6.42 -9.95 8.67
C GLU A 127 4.97 -9.67 9.09
N LEU A 128 4.09 -10.66 8.93
CA LEU A 128 2.70 -10.58 9.34
C LEU A 128 2.60 -10.38 10.85
N VAL A 129 1.84 -9.37 11.28
CA VAL A 129 1.52 -9.14 12.70
C VAL A 129 0.11 -9.62 12.99
N TRP A 130 -0.86 -9.21 12.18
CA TRP A 130 -2.24 -9.67 12.29
C TRP A 130 -2.98 -9.59 10.96
N SER A 131 -4.08 -10.31 10.88
CA SER A 131 -5.03 -10.30 9.76
C SER A 131 -6.45 -10.40 10.32
N THR A 132 -7.38 -9.62 9.80
CA THR A 132 -8.77 -9.58 10.26
C THR A 132 -9.72 -9.54 9.07
N GLN A 133 -10.65 -10.49 9.02
CA GLN A 133 -11.74 -10.48 8.04
C GLN A 133 -12.83 -9.52 8.52
N LEU A 134 -13.14 -8.51 7.72
CA LEU A 134 -14.19 -7.54 8.03
C LEU A 134 -15.58 -8.05 7.65
N ASP A 135 -15.66 -8.88 6.60
CA ASP A 135 -16.91 -9.43 6.08
C ASP A 135 -16.65 -10.83 5.48
N ASP A 136 -17.51 -11.79 5.80
CA ASP A 136 -17.43 -13.18 5.35
C ASP A 136 -18.25 -13.47 4.07
N HIS A 137 -18.98 -12.48 3.56
CA HIS A 137 -19.71 -12.60 2.31
C HIS A 137 -18.75 -12.88 1.14
N PRO A 138 -19.02 -13.89 0.28
CA PRO A 138 -18.09 -14.28 -0.80
C PRO A 138 -17.74 -13.18 -1.80
N ALA A 139 -18.63 -12.19 -1.96
CA ALA A 139 -18.44 -11.05 -2.84
C ALA A 139 -17.81 -9.82 -2.16
N ALA A 140 -17.60 -9.84 -0.84
CA ALA A 140 -17.09 -8.68 -0.12
C ALA A 140 -15.65 -8.34 -0.53
N VAL A 141 -15.43 -7.07 -0.84
CA VAL A 141 -14.13 -6.55 -1.31
C VAL A 141 -13.76 -5.25 -0.62
N ILE A 142 -12.48 -5.11 -0.26
CA ILE A 142 -11.92 -3.82 0.19
C ILE A 142 -11.29 -3.14 -1.01
N THR A 143 -11.90 -2.03 -1.42
CA THR A 143 -11.37 -1.21 -2.53
C THR A 143 -10.74 0.09 -2.04
N MET A 144 -11.08 0.55 -0.83
CA MET A 144 -10.62 1.82 -0.28
C MET A 144 -9.41 1.65 0.64
N SER A 145 -8.52 2.64 0.63
CA SER A 145 -7.37 2.71 1.53
C SER A 145 -7.81 3.02 2.96
N GLY A 146 -7.10 2.48 3.93
CA GLY A 146 -7.35 2.75 5.34
C GLY A 146 -6.92 4.16 5.75
N THR A 147 -7.44 4.63 6.89
CA THR A 147 -6.94 5.82 7.59
C THR A 147 -6.69 5.47 9.06
N TYR A 148 -5.49 5.77 9.56
CA TYR A 148 -5.11 5.56 10.96
C TYR A 148 -5.35 6.82 11.79
N TYR A 149 -6.05 6.70 12.90
CA TYR A 149 -6.28 7.78 13.85
C TYR A 149 -6.41 7.21 15.26
N ASP A 150 -5.56 7.69 16.18
CA ASP A 150 -5.64 7.38 17.62
C ASP A 150 -5.76 5.88 17.95
N GLY A 151 -4.85 5.06 17.39
CA GLY A 151 -4.84 3.61 17.60
C GLY A 151 -5.84 2.82 16.74
N LEU A 152 -6.71 3.49 15.99
CA LEU A 152 -7.72 2.85 15.14
C LEU A 152 -7.37 2.98 13.66
N VAL A 153 -7.63 1.94 12.87
CA VAL A 153 -7.61 2.03 11.40
C VAL A 153 -9.00 1.81 10.83
N LEU A 154 -9.46 2.78 10.06
CA LEU A 154 -10.78 2.78 9.45
C LEU A 154 -10.66 2.33 7.98
N PHE A 155 -11.38 1.26 7.62
CA PHE A 155 -11.55 0.80 6.25
C PHE A 155 -13.02 0.81 5.87
N TYR A 156 -13.29 1.12 4.61
CA TYR A 156 -14.60 0.95 3.99
C TYR A 156 -14.52 -0.23 3.00
N PHE A 157 -15.57 -1.05 2.98
CA PHE A 157 -15.74 -2.17 2.06
C PHE A 157 -17.10 -2.09 1.38
N LEU A 158 -17.23 -2.75 0.23
CA LEU A 158 -18.46 -2.83 -0.56
C LEU A 158 -18.95 -4.28 -0.57
N LEU A 159 -20.28 -4.43 -0.63
CA LEU A 159 -20.99 -5.68 -0.92
C LEU A 159 -21.23 -5.84 -2.43
#